data_AF-A0A351VL71-F1
#
_entry.id   AF-A0A351VL71-F1
#
_cell.length_a   1.000
_cell.length_b   1.000
_cell.length_c   1.000
_cell.angle_alpha   90.00
_cell.angle_beta   90.00
_cell.angle_gamma   90.00
#
_symmetry.space_group_name_H-M   'P 1'
#
loop_
_entity.id
_entity.type
_entity.pdbx_description
1 polymer ?
#
loop_
_entity_poly.entity_id
_entity_poly.type
_entity_poly.pdbx_seq_one_letter_code
_entity_poly.pdbx_strand_id
1 'polypeptide(L)' 'QPESADNFETPLQLVAKSVRFRDPLSGRLREFVSERVLLW' A
#
# COMPACT_ATOMS: atom_id res chain seq x y z
N GLN A 1 -7.64 -5.71 24.86
CA GLN A 1 -8.72 -5.52 23.88
C GLN A 1 -8.13 -5.74 22.50
N PRO A 2 -8.83 -6.38 21.55
CA PRO A 2 -8.35 -6.39 20.18
C PRO A 2 -8.37 -4.93 19.68
N GLU A 3 -7.36 -4.55 18.91
CA GLU A 3 -7.31 -3.24 18.28
C GLU A 3 -8.58 -3.06 17.43
N SER A 4 -9.43 -2.10 17.79
CA SER A 4 -10.59 -1.75 16.97
C SER A 4 -10.13 -0.86 15.81
N ALA A 5 -10.86 -0.91 14.70
CA ALA A 5 -10.61 -0.08 13.52
C ALA A 5 -10.67 1.44 13.80
N ASP A 6 -11.19 1.83 14.97
CA ASP A 6 -11.37 3.21 15.43
C ASP A 6 -10.29 3.65 16.44
N ASN A 7 -9.14 2.96 16.49
CA ASN A 7 -8.01 3.44 17.28
C ASN A 7 -7.27 4.57 16.54
N PHE A 8 -7.71 5.80 16.78
CA PHE A 8 -7.10 7.01 16.22
C PHE A 8 -5.82 7.45 16.94
N GLU A 9 -5.52 6.89 18.11
CA GLU A 9 -4.31 7.21 18.89
C GLU A 9 -3.07 6.54 18.30
N THR A 10 -3.22 5.33 17.76
CA THR A 10 -2.16 4.58 17.07
C THR A 10 -2.67 4.05 15.73
N PRO A 11 -2.76 4.91 14.70
CA PRO A 11 -3.32 4.51 13.42
C PRO A 11 -2.44 3.44 12.75
N LEU A 12 -3.09 2.46 12.12
CA LEU A 12 -2.40 1.46 11.30
C LEU A 12 -1.58 2.15 10.21
N GLN A 13 -0.27 1.93 10.25
CA GLN A 13 0.62 2.37 9.19
C GLN A 13 0.79 1.23 8.18
N LEU A 14 0.24 1.41 6.99
CA LEU A 14 0.31 0.42 5.91
C LEU A 14 0.72 1.09 4.60
N VAL A 15 1.75 0.55 3.94
CA VAL A 15 2.12 0.93 2.59
C VAL A 15 2.20 -0.32 1.73
N ALA A 16 1.60 -0.27 0.54
CA ALA A 16 1.74 -1.36 -0.42
C ALA A 16 3.16 -1.34 -0.98
N LYS A 17 3.87 -2.48 -0.97
CA LYS A 17 5.25 -2.54 -1.48
C LYS A 17 5.33 -2.32 -2.99
N SER A 18 4.36 -2.87 -3.72
CA SER A 18 4.27 -2.77 -5.17
C SER A 18 2.85 -2.93 -5.66
N VAL A 19 2.54 -2.31 -6.80
CA VAL A 19 1.31 -2.56 -7.56
C VAL A 19 1.69 -3.00 -8.96
N ARG A 20 1.10 -4.11 -9.43
CA ARG A 20 1.25 -4.61 -10.80
C ARG A 20 -0.10 -4.72 -11.46
N PHE A 21 -0.19 -4.24 -12.69
CA PHE A 21 -1.42 -4.30 -13.46
C PHE A 21 -1.13 -4.27 -14.96
N ARG A 22 -2.13 -4.66 -15.75
CA ARG A 22 -2.10 -4.52 -17.19
C ARG A 22 -2.60 -3.13 -17.57
N ASP A 23 -1.75 -2.36 -18.23
CA ASP A 23 -2.11 -1.02 -18.73
C ASP A 23 -3.30 -1.14 -19.70
N PRO A 24 -4.45 -0.49 -19.42
CA PRO A 24 -5.65 -0.66 -20.24
C PRO A 24 -5.52 -0.03 -21.63
N LEU A 25 -4.59 0.92 -21.83
CA LEU A 25 -4.38 1.58 -23.12
C LEU A 25 -3.41 0.81 -23.99
N SER A 26 -2.34 0.26 -23.40
CA SER A 26 -1.27 -0.40 -24.16
C SER A 26 -1.25 -1.94 -24.05
N GLY A 27 -1.99 -2.51 -23.11
CA GLY A 27 -1.99 -3.95 -22.80
C GLY A 27 -0.69 -4.47 -22.18
N ARG A 28 0.30 -3.60 -21.93
CA ARG A 28 1.59 -3.99 -21.35
C ARG A 28 1.46 -4.20 -19.84
N LEU A 29 2.24 -5.13 -19.31
CA LEU A 29 2.37 -5.27 -17.86
C LEU A 29 3.18 -4.08 -17.31
N ARG A 30 2.64 -3.43 -16.29
CA ARG A 30 3.29 -2.33 -15.57
C ARG A 30 3.47 -2.71 -14.11
N GLU A 31 4.54 -2.22 -13.53
CA GLU A 31 4.85 -2.36 -12.11
C GLU A 31 5.29 -1.00 -11.55
N PHE A 32 4.79 -0.70 -10.35
CA PHE A 32 5.20 0.44 -9.55
C PHE A 32 5.64 -0.08 -8.18
N VAL A 33 6.80 0.37 -7.72
CA VAL A 33 7.37 0.02 -6.41
C VAL A 33 7.40 1.27 -5.55
N SER A 34 6.96 1.16 -4.31
CA SER A 34 6.99 2.30 -3.39
C SER A 34 8.42 2.61 -2.96
N GLU A 35 8.82 3.86 -3.13
CA GLU A 35 10.11 4.38 -2.65
C GLU A 35 10.11 4.62 -1.14
N ARG A 36 8.92 4.82 -0.55
CA ARG A 36 8.75 5.02 0.88
C ARG A 36 8.72 3.67 1.61
N VAL A 37 9.52 3.59 2.67
CA VAL A 37 9.45 2.55 3.70
C VAL A 37 8.79 3.11 4.96
N LEU A 38 8.02 2.28 5.66
CA LEU A 38 7.49 2.64 6.97
C LEU A 38 8.66 2.71 7.96
N LEU A 39 8.78 3.85 8.64
CA LEU A 39 9.73 4.02 9.75
C LEU A 39 9.05 3.42 10.97
N TRP A 40 9.60 2.32 11.45
CA TRP A 40 9.09 1.55 12.60
C TRP A 40 8.98 2.40 13.86
#